data_AF-A0A434DVX5-F1
#
_entry.id   AF-A0A434DVX5-F1
#
_cell.length_a   1.000
_cell.length_b   1.000
_cell.length_c   1.000
_cell.angle_alpha   90.00
_cell.angle_beta   90.00
_cell.angle_gamma   90.00
#
_symmetry.space_group_name_H-M   'P 1'
#
loop_
_entity.id
_entity.type
_entity.pdbx_description
1 polymer ?
#
loop_
_entity_poly.entity_id
_entity_poly.type
_entity_poly.pdbx_seq_one_letter_code
_entity_poly.pdbx_strand_id
1 'polypeptide(L)'
;VQAAGLFLTAATRQFEWWIVGSLLLGLGTAMVYPSLIAAVSDASHPTWRARSLSVYRFWRDLGYAIGALSAGLIADSFGLSWAITSIAALTFLSGVVVAVVMSETEAHPSARRAT
;
A
#
# COMPACT_ATOMS: atom_id res chain seq x y z
N VAL A 1 -4.42 6.37 -5.57
CA VAL A 1 -3.74 6.28 -6.89
C VAL A 1 -3.54 4.83 -7.34
N GLN A 2 -2.79 4.02 -6.59
CA GLN A 2 -2.48 2.62 -6.97
C GLN A 2 -3.74 1.78 -7.30
N ALA A 3 -4.74 1.78 -6.42
CA ALA A 3 -5.99 1.05 -6.64
C ALA A 3 -6.75 1.52 -7.89
N ALA A 4 -6.73 2.82 -8.20
CA ALA A 4 -7.38 3.35 -9.41
C ALA A 4 -6.70 2.83 -10.68
N GLY A 5 -5.36 2.73 -10.69
CA GLY A 5 -4.62 2.10 -11.78
C GLY A 5 -5.02 0.63 -11.98
N LEU A 6 -5.13 -0.13 -10.89
CA LEU A 6 -5.55 -1.53 -10.94
C LEU A 6 -7.00 -1.71 -11.42
N PHE A 7 -7.93 -0.90 -10.94
CA PHE A 7 -9.33 -0.92 -11.40
C PHE A 7 -9.44 -0.58 -12.89
N LEU A 8 -8.67 0.41 -13.36
CA LEU A 8 -8.63 0.75 -14.78
C LEU A 8 -8.08 -0.40 -15.63
N THR A 9 -7.02 -1.06 -15.20
CA THR A 9 -6.48 -2.25 -15.87
C THR A 9 -7.49 -3.41 -15.88
N ALA A 10 -8.24 -3.61 -14.79
CA ALA A 10 -9.24 -4.67 -14.72
C ALA A 10 -10.46 -4.42 -15.61
N ALA A 11 -10.86 -3.15 -15.79
CA ALA A 11 -12.07 -2.76 -16.50
C ALA A 11 -11.89 -2.70 -18.03
N THR A 12 -10.66 -2.65 -18.54
CA THR A 12 -10.39 -2.43 -19.97
C THR A 12 -9.52 -3.54 -20.58
N ARG A 13 -9.68 -3.75 -21.89
CA ARG A 13 -8.80 -4.62 -22.70
C ARG A 13 -7.97 -3.86 -23.73
N GLN A 14 -8.08 -2.53 -23.74
CA GLN A 14 -7.40 -1.68 -24.71
C GLN A 14 -6.00 -1.33 -24.21
N PHE A 15 -5.02 -1.42 -25.11
CA PHE A 15 -3.61 -1.20 -24.78
C PHE A 15 -3.32 0.21 -24.22
N GLU A 16 -3.98 1.25 -24.75
CA GLU A 16 -3.81 2.63 -24.30
C GLU A 16 -4.15 2.80 -22.81
N TRP A 17 -5.29 2.24 -22.38
CA TRP A 17 -5.70 2.27 -20.97
C TRP A 17 -4.83 1.43 -20.06
N TRP A 18 -4.20 0.38 -20.60
CA TRP A 18 -3.19 -0.39 -19.87
C TRP A 18 -1.91 0.42 -19.60
N ILE A 19 -1.50 1.29 -20.50
CA ILE A 19 -0.39 2.23 -20.25
C ILE A 19 -0.76 3.18 -19.11
N VAL A 20 -1.95 3.79 -19.19
CA VAL A 20 -2.42 4.72 -18.15
C VAL A 20 -2.52 4.01 -16.79
N GLY A 21 -3.11 2.82 -16.76
CA GLY A 21 -3.19 1.99 -15.55
C GLY A 21 -1.82 1.66 -14.97
N SER A 22 -0.85 1.32 -15.83
CA SER A 22 0.53 1.02 -15.43
C SER A 22 1.26 2.24 -14.87
N LEU A 23 1.05 3.43 -15.46
CA LEU A 23 1.61 4.68 -14.94
C LEU A 23 1.04 5.00 -13.56
N LEU A 24 -0.28 4.89 -13.38
CA LEU A 24 -0.94 5.10 -12.09
C LEU A 24 -0.47 4.07 -11.04
N LEU A 25 -0.31 2.81 -11.43
CA LEU A 25 0.24 1.75 -10.58
C LEU A 25 1.68 2.09 -10.16
N GLY A 26 2.53 2.50 -11.10
CA GLY A 26 3.91 2.89 -10.84
C GLY A 26 4.02 4.08 -9.88
N LEU A 27 3.28 5.16 -10.16
CA LEU A 27 3.21 6.33 -9.30
C LEU A 27 2.72 5.98 -7.89
N GLY A 28 1.64 5.20 -7.80
CA GLY A 28 1.12 4.73 -6.52
C GLY A 28 2.17 3.94 -5.74
N THR A 29 2.85 3.00 -6.39
CA THR A 29 3.85 2.14 -5.76
C THR A 29 5.08 2.92 -5.30
N ALA A 30 5.51 3.92 -6.08
CA ALA A 30 6.65 4.79 -5.75
C ALA A 30 6.43 5.58 -4.44
N MET A 31 5.18 5.96 -4.15
CA MET A 31 4.85 6.71 -2.93
C MET A 31 4.66 5.79 -1.70
N VAL A 32 4.17 4.56 -1.89
CA VAL A 32 3.80 3.67 -0.77
C VAL A 32 4.98 3.36 0.15
N TYR A 33 6.13 3.00 -0.40
CA TYR A 33 7.27 2.56 0.41
C TYR A 33 7.84 3.66 1.31
N PRO A 34 8.19 4.86 0.81
CA PRO A 34 8.70 5.94 1.67
C PRO A 34 7.65 6.40 2.69
N SER A 35 6.38 6.51 2.31
CA SER A 35 5.32 6.93 3.24
C SER A 35 5.10 5.94 4.38
N LEU A 36 5.08 4.63 4.10
CA LEU A 36 4.90 3.61 5.13
C LEU A 36 6.09 3.55 6.10
N ILE A 37 7.32 3.63 5.59
CA ILE A 37 8.51 3.60 6.46
C ILE A 37 8.55 4.85 7.35
N ALA A 38 8.25 6.03 6.80
CA ALA A 38 8.17 7.26 7.58
C ALA A 38 7.13 7.11 8.69
N ALA A 39 5.90 6.70 8.36
CA ALA A 39 4.82 6.52 9.33
C ALA A 39 5.18 5.53 10.46
N VAL A 40 5.77 4.37 10.12
CA VAL A 40 6.21 3.38 11.13
C VAL A 40 7.35 3.93 11.99
N SER A 41 8.28 4.67 11.40
CA SER A 41 9.42 5.28 12.09
C SER A 41 8.97 6.35 13.08
N ASP A 42 8.04 7.21 12.67
CA ASP A 42 7.50 8.32 13.45
C ASP A 42 6.66 7.83 14.63
N ALA A 43 5.91 6.73 14.44
CA ALA A 43 5.14 6.09 15.51
C ALA A 43 6.00 5.26 16.49
N SER A 44 7.25 4.93 16.14
CA SER A 44 8.10 4.07 16.95
C SER A 44 9.02 4.87 17.87
N HIS A 45 8.95 4.65 19.19
CA HIS A 45 9.93 5.25 20.11
C HIS A 45 11.37 4.73 19.83
N PRO A 46 12.42 5.54 20.03
CA PRO A 46 13.78 5.22 19.57
C PRO A 46 14.34 3.88 20.07
N THR A 47 14.02 3.50 21.31
CA THR A 47 14.56 2.31 21.97
C THR A 47 14.11 0.98 21.36
N TRP A 48 12.98 0.95 20.67
CA TRP A 48 12.35 -0.27 20.14
C TRP A 48 11.99 -0.17 18.65
N ARG A 49 12.44 0.90 17.97
CA ARG A 49 12.23 1.14 16.54
C ARG A 49 12.70 -0.01 15.65
N ALA A 50 13.83 -0.64 15.99
CA ALA A 50 14.31 -1.82 15.26
C ALA A 50 13.33 -3.00 15.32
N ARG A 51 12.71 -3.25 16.49
CA ARG A 51 11.71 -4.31 16.66
C ARG A 51 10.44 -4.00 15.87
N SER A 52 9.95 -2.76 15.94
CA SER A 52 8.78 -2.32 15.17
C SER A 52 8.99 -2.50 13.66
N LEU A 53 10.17 -2.14 13.16
CA LEU A 53 10.51 -2.29 11.74
C LEU A 53 10.58 -3.77 11.31
N SER A 54 11.07 -4.66 12.18
CA SER A 54 11.07 -6.11 11.92
C SER A 54 9.65 -6.67 11.87
N VAL A 55 8.75 -6.24 12.76
CA VAL A 55 7.33 -6.64 12.71
C VAL A 55 6.66 -6.13 11.43
N TYR A 56 6.89 -4.87 11.06
CA TYR A 56 6.40 -4.31 9.80
C TYR A 56 6.88 -5.12 8.58
N ARG A 57 8.19 -5.43 8.53
CA ARG A 57 8.77 -6.25 7.45
C ARG A 57 8.17 -7.64 7.40
N PHE A 58 8.01 -8.30 8.56
CA PHE A 58 7.39 -9.62 8.63
C PHE A 58 5.99 -9.62 8.00
N TRP A 59 5.13 -8.67 8.39
CA TRP A 59 3.79 -8.55 7.82
C TRP A 59 3.80 -8.23 6.33
N ARG A 60 4.70 -7.35 5.88
CA ARG A 60 4.86 -7.02 4.47
C ARG A 60 5.26 -8.23 3.63
N ASP A 61 6.25 -8.99 4.10
CA ASP A 61 6.79 -10.14 3.36
C ASP A 61 5.79 -11.30 3.35
N LEU A 62 5.05 -11.50 4.45
CA LEU A 62 3.94 -12.44 4.50
C LEU A 62 2.83 -12.06 3.50
N GLY A 63 2.54 -10.76 3.36
CA GLY A 63 1.58 -10.25 2.39
C GLY A 63 1.93 -10.61 0.94
N TYR A 64 3.21 -10.62 0.57
CA TYR A 64 3.63 -11.06 -0.77
C TYR A 64 3.33 -12.54 -1.00
N ALA A 65 3.64 -13.41 -0.03
CA ALA A 65 3.41 -14.84 -0.14
C ALA A 65 1.92 -15.17 -0.23
N ILE A 66 1.12 -14.65 0.69
CA ILE A 66 -0.33 -14.86 0.72
C ILE A 66 -0.97 -14.24 -0.53
N GLY A 67 -0.60 -13.01 -0.88
CA GLY A 67 -1.15 -12.30 -2.03
C GLY A 67 -0.90 -13.03 -3.35
N ALA A 68 0.32 -13.52 -3.58
CA ALA A 68 0.64 -14.27 -4.79
C ALA A 68 -0.16 -15.58 -4.89
N LEU A 69 -0.24 -16.32 -3.78
CA LEU A 69 -0.99 -17.58 -3.73
C LEU A 69 -2.49 -17.35 -3.94
N SER A 70 -3.09 -16.37 -3.24
CA SER A 70 -4.50 -16.03 -3.41
C SER A 70 -4.80 -15.50 -4.80
N ALA A 71 -3.95 -14.64 -5.38
CA ALA A 71 -4.13 -14.13 -6.73
C ALA A 71 -4.09 -15.25 -7.79
N GLY A 72 -3.17 -16.21 -7.64
CA GLY A 72 -3.11 -17.39 -8.51
C GLY A 72 -4.39 -18.22 -8.44
N LEU A 73 -4.84 -18.58 -7.23
CA LEU A 73 -6.07 -19.35 -7.04
C LEU A 73 -7.32 -18.64 -7.61
N ILE A 74 -7.43 -17.33 -7.43
CA ILE A 74 -8.53 -16.54 -7.99
C ILE A 74 -8.43 -16.48 -9.51
N ALA A 75 -7.22 -16.30 -10.06
CA ALA A 75 -7.01 -16.26 -11.51
C ALA A 75 -7.34 -17.61 -12.17
N ASP A 76 -6.96 -18.73 -11.55
CA ASP A 76 -7.24 -20.07 -12.07
C ASP A 76 -8.74 -20.40 -12.02
N SER A 77 -9.44 -19.93 -10.99
CA SER A 77 -10.86 -20.25 -10.77
C SER A 77 -11.83 -19.31 -11.50
N PHE A 78 -11.51 -18.02 -11.56
CA PHE A 78 -12.41 -16.96 -12.05
C PHE A 78 -11.81 -16.13 -13.20
N GLY A 79 -10.52 -16.28 -13.48
CA GLY A 79 -9.81 -15.53 -14.52
C GLY A 79 -9.08 -14.29 -14.00
N LEU A 80 -8.18 -13.77 -14.85
CA LEU A 80 -7.25 -12.69 -14.50
C LEU A 80 -7.95 -11.39 -14.07
N SER A 81 -9.09 -11.06 -14.68
CA SER A 81 -9.83 -9.82 -14.37
C SER A 81 -10.35 -9.81 -12.93
N TRP A 82 -10.84 -10.95 -12.43
CA TRP A 82 -11.28 -11.08 -11.03
C TRP A 82 -10.11 -11.03 -10.06
N ALA A 83 -8.95 -11.60 -10.42
CA ALA A 83 -7.74 -11.48 -9.61
C ALA A 83 -7.28 -10.02 -9.48
N ILE A 84 -7.18 -9.29 -10.60
CA ILE A 84 -6.78 -7.87 -10.61
C ILE A 84 -7.80 -7.01 -9.84
N THR A 85 -9.09 -7.24 -10.04
CA THR A 85 -10.16 -6.51 -9.32
C THR A 85 -10.09 -6.76 -7.81
N SER A 86 -9.81 -7.99 -7.39
CA SER A 86 -9.66 -8.33 -5.97
C SER A 86 -8.47 -7.60 -5.34
N ILE A 87 -7.34 -7.55 -6.04
CA ILE A 87 -6.16 -6.78 -5.60
C ILE A 87 -6.51 -5.29 -5.53
N ALA A 88 -7.19 -4.74 -6.54
CA ALA A 88 -7.62 -3.35 -6.56
C ALA A 88 -8.50 -2.98 -5.36
N ALA A 89 -9.49 -3.84 -5.06
CA ALA A 89 -10.37 -3.68 -3.92
C ALA A 89 -9.62 -3.76 -2.59
N LEU A 90 -8.73 -4.74 -2.41
CA LEU A 90 -7.91 -4.87 -1.21
C LEU A 90 -7.00 -3.65 -1.00
N THR A 91 -6.34 -3.16 -2.06
CA THR A 91 -5.51 -1.96 -2.00
C THR A 91 -6.33 -0.73 -1.62
N PHE A 92 -7.53 -0.57 -2.20
CA PHE A 92 -8.41 0.54 -1.87
C PHE A 92 -8.89 0.48 -0.43
N LEU A 93 -9.41 -0.67 0.01
CA LEU A 93 -9.91 -0.88 1.37
C LEU A 93 -8.80 -0.66 2.41
N SER A 94 -7.59 -1.13 2.15
CA SER A 94 -6.43 -0.86 3.01
C SER A 94 -6.18 0.64 3.18
N GLY A 95 -6.20 1.40 2.09
CA GLY A 95 -6.07 2.86 2.14
C GLY A 95 -7.19 3.55 2.92
N VAL A 96 -8.43 3.09 2.76
CA VAL A 96 -9.59 3.59 3.53
C VAL A 96 -9.44 3.29 5.02
N VAL A 97 -9.06 2.06 5.39
CA VAL A 97 -8.82 1.69 6.79
C VAL A 97 -7.75 2.58 7.40
N VAL A 98 -6.63 2.81 6.71
CA VAL A 98 -5.58 3.72 7.17
C VAL A 98 -6.11 5.14 7.35
N ALA A 99 -6.85 5.67 6.37
CA ALA A 99 -7.39 7.02 6.42
C ALA A 99 -8.40 7.25 7.58
N VAL A 100 -9.09 6.19 8.00
CA VAL A 100 -10.07 6.27 9.11
C VAL A 100 -9.43 5.99 10.46
N VAL A 101 -8.45 5.07 10.53
CA VAL A 101 -7.89 4.58 11.79
C VAL A 101 -6.64 5.33 12.23
N MET A 102 -5.78 5.77 11.30
CA MET A 102 -4.58 6.51 11.66
C MET A 102 -4.93 7.98 11.94
N SER A 103 -4.69 8.40 13.19
CA SER A 103 -4.75 9.80 13.61
C SER A 103 -3.36 10.44 13.45
N GLU A 104 -3.30 11.72 13.07
CA GLU A 104 -2.03 12.45 13.00
C GLU A 104 -1.36 12.50 14.38
N THR A 105 -0.11 12.04 14.45
CA THR A 105 0.74 12.26 15.62
C THR A 105 1.13 13.73 15.62
N GLU A 106 0.55 14.54 16.52
CA GLU A 106 0.87 15.97 16.62
C GLU A 106 2.38 16.21 16.67
N ALA A 107 2.89 16.99 15.72
CA ALA A 107 4.26 17.47 15.75
C ALA A 107 4.45 18.35 16.98
N HIS A 108 5.20 17.87 17.97
CA HIS A 108 5.61 18.67 19.14
C HIS A 108 6.31 19.96 18.67
N PRO A 109 5.77 21.16 18.97
CA PRO A 109 6.41 22.41 18.62
C PRO A 109 7.52 22.72 19.63
N SER A 110 8.68 22.08 19.50
CA SER A 110 9.88 22.41 20.30
C SER A 110 10.98 22.99 19.41
N ALA A 111 10.71 24.15 18.81
CA ALA A 111 11.70 25.01 18.16
C ALA A 111 11.63 26.47 18.68
N ARG A 112 11.29 26.64 19.96
CA ARG A 112 11.41 27.93 20.67
C ARG A 112 12.19 27.70 21.96
N ARG A 113 13.52 27.85 21.91
CA ARG A 113 14.43 28.32 22.98
C ARG A 113 15.87 27.93 22.66
N ALA A 114 16.51 28.72 21.81
CA ALA A 114 17.95 28.90 21.78
C ALA A 114 18.23 30.26 21.12
N THR A 115 17.92 31.32 21.85
CA THR A 115 18.39 32.70 21.63
C THR A 115 18.92 33.19 22.95
#